data_AF-A0ABD3VGM9-F1
#
_entry.id   AF-A0ABD3VGM9-F1
#
_cell.length_a   1.000
_cell.length_b   1.000
_cell.length_c   1.000
_cell.angle_alpha   90.00
_cell.angle_beta   90.00
_cell.angle_gamma   90.00
#
_symmetry.space_group_name_H-M   'P 1'
#
loop_
_entity.id
_entity.type
_entity.pdbx_description
1 polymer ?
#
loop_
_entity_poly.entity_id
_entity_poly.type
_entity_poly.pdbx_seq_one_letter_code
_entity_poly.pdbx_strand_id
1 'polypeptide(L)'
;MQFQSDSDLFVIFTLVGFSVTYISAAINYKVGVLLMNNATEPFDIRRVGPALTIAFEVARRDYGVNFDVRYNTYTGHCPKQATI
;
A
#
# COMPACT_ATOMS: atom_id res chain seq x y z
N MET A 1 -36.34 38.86 -18.53
CA MET A 1 -36.96 37.99 -17.51
C MET A 1 -36.79 36.55 -17.96
N GLN A 2 -36.44 35.69 -17.01
CA GLN A 2 -36.54 34.22 -17.02
C GLN A 2 -35.63 33.37 -17.92
N PHE A 3 -34.80 32.60 -17.20
CA PHE A 3 -34.21 31.28 -17.46
C PHE A 3 -35.25 30.23 -17.93
N GLN A 4 -34.81 29.29 -18.78
CA GLN A 4 -35.04 27.82 -18.70
C GLN A 4 -34.29 27.15 -19.88
N SER A 5 -33.02 26.76 -19.76
CA SER A 5 -32.50 25.38 -19.50
C SER A 5 -33.22 24.24 -20.23
N ASP A 6 -32.56 23.66 -21.23
CA ASP A 6 -32.30 22.21 -21.37
C ASP A 6 -31.32 22.00 -22.54
N SER A 7 -30.01 21.85 -22.29
CA SER A 7 -29.29 20.65 -21.83
C SER A 7 -28.88 19.74 -23.00
N ASP A 8 -27.74 20.07 -23.64
CA ASP A 8 -26.83 19.14 -24.32
C ASP A 8 -25.51 19.87 -24.64
N LEU A 9 -24.75 20.19 -23.57
CA LEU A 9 -23.44 20.80 -23.71
C LEU A 9 -22.38 19.69 -23.88
N PHE A 10 -22.06 19.36 -25.13
CA PHE A 10 -20.81 18.69 -25.47
C PHE A 10 -19.66 19.57 -25.00
N VAL A 11 -19.06 19.23 -23.86
CA VAL A 11 -17.88 19.95 -23.37
C VAL A 11 -16.65 19.44 -24.12
N ILE A 12 -16.34 20.13 -25.21
CA ILE A 12 -15.01 20.11 -25.81
C ILE A 12 -14.09 20.81 -24.82
N PHE A 13 -13.40 20.05 -23.97
CA PHE A 13 -12.32 20.61 -23.15
C PHE A 13 -11.09 20.80 -24.03
N THR A 14 -10.91 22.04 -24.45
CA THR A 14 -9.70 22.61 -25.03
C THR A 14 -8.46 22.18 -24.26
N LEU A 15 -7.50 21.59 -24.98
CA LEU A 15 -6.13 21.29 -24.55
C LEU A 15 -5.38 22.59 -24.19
N VAL A 16 -5.65 23.15 -23.01
CA VAL A 16 -4.70 24.02 -22.32
C VAL A 16 -3.88 23.09 -21.45
N GLY A 17 -2.65 22.82 -21.87
CA GLY A 17 -1.71 21.87 -21.28
C GLY A 17 -1.45 22.13 -19.80
N PHE A 18 -2.34 21.62 -18.94
CA PHE A 18 -1.96 21.20 -17.61
C PHE A 18 -1.30 19.84 -17.78
N SER A 19 0.02 19.84 -17.89
CA SER A 19 0.81 18.69 -17.45
C SER A 19 0.47 18.50 -15.98
N VAL A 20 -0.48 17.60 -15.69
CA VAL A 20 -0.60 16.98 -14.38
C VAL A 20 0.69 16.20 -14.22
N THR A 21 1.73 16.87 -13.74
CA THR A 21 2.89 16.21 -13.17
C THR A 21 2.33 15.51 -11.95
N TYR A 22 1.88 14.26 -12.15
CA TYR A 22 1.73 13.31 -11.06
C TYR A 22 3.14 13.17 -10.52
N ILE A 23 3.51 14.01 -9.55
CA ILE A 23 4.71 13.82 -8.77
C ILE A 23 4.41 12.53 -8.03
N SER A 24 4.81 11.40 -8.63
CA SER A 24 5.02 10.13 -7.97
C SER A 24 6.17 10.37 -6.98
N ALA A 25 5.88 11.15 -5.93
CA ALA A 25 6.72 11.16 -4.76
C ALA A 25 6.56 9.75 -4.22
N ALA A 26 7.60 8.92 -4.39
CA ALA A 26 7.64 7.58 -3.86
C ALA A 26 7.19 7.64 -2.39
N ILE A 27 6.00 7.13 -2.12
CA ILE A 27 5.42 7.26 -0.79
C ILE A 27 6.17 6.27 0.08
N ASN A 28 6.93 6.80 1.04
CA ASN A 28 7.73 6.00 1.97
C ASN A 28 6.90 5.69 3.21
N TYR A 29 6.48 4.45 3.38
CA TYR A 29 5.77 3.96 4.56
C TYR A 29 6.73 3.24 5.50
N LYS A 30 6.67 3.56 6.80
CA LYS A 30 7.42 2.83 7.82
C LYS A 30 6.57 1.67 8.35
N VAL A 31 7.09 0.46 8.29
CA VAL A 31 6.36 -0.75 8.69
C VAL A 31 7.18 -1.54 9.70
N GLY A 32 6.59 -1.77 10.88
CA GLY A 32 7.14 -2.67 11.90
C GLY A 32 6.56 -4.06 11.72
N VAL A 33 7.42 -5.06 11.53
CA VAL A 33 7.02 -6.47 11.43
C VAL A 33 7.48 -7.19 12.68
N LEU A 34 6.53 -7.81 13.39
CA LEU A 34 6.78 -8.60 14.58
C LEU A 34 6.60 -10.09 14.24
N LEU A 35 7.70 -10.86 14.25
CA LEU A 35 7.69 -12.30 13.96
C LEU A 35 8.51 -13.06 15.00
N MET A 36 8.26 -14.36 15.13
CA MET A 36 8.92 -15.22 16.10
C MET A 36 10.05 -16.02 15.45
N ASN A 37 11.12 -16.23 16.21
CA ASN A 37 12.15 -17.21 15.86
C ASN A 37 11.62 -18.61 16.21
N ASN A 38 11.38 -19.44 15.19
CA ASN A 38 10.95 -20.84 15.36
C ASN A 38 9.55 -21.02 15.98
N ALA A 39 8.54 -20.46 15.31
CA ALA A 39 7.12 -20.69 15.63
C ALA A 39 6.42 -21.49 14.53
N THR A 40 5.16 -21.85 14.75
CA THR A 40 4.29 -22.36 13.68
C THR A 40 3.86 -21.21 12.77
N GLU A 41 3.61 -21.51 11.49
CA GLU A 41 3.03 -20.53 10.56
C GLU A 41 1.69 -19.99 11.10
N PRO A 42 1.40 -18.68 10.90
CA PRO A 42 2.12 -17.71 10.07
C PRO A 42 3.15 -16.85 10.84
N PHE A 43 3.65 -17.30 11.99
CA PHE A 43 4.49 -16.45 12.86
C PHE A 43 6.00 -16.69 12.73
N ASP A 44 6.45 -17.70 11.98
CA ASP A 44 7.88 -17.99 11.80
C ASP A 44 8.55 -17.02 10.82
N ILE A 45 9.51 -16.24 11.33
CA ILE A 45 10.29 -15.30 10.52
C ILE A 45 11.09 -15.97 9.40
N ARG A 46 11.53 -17.22 9.58
CA ARG A 46 12.36 -17.93 8.59
C ARG A 46 11.59 -18.29 7.33
N ARG A 47 10.26 -18.41 7.46
CA ARG A 47 9.38 -18.76 6.34
C ARG A 47 8.64 -17.53 5.82
N VAL A 48 8.11 -16.71 6.72
CA VAL A 48 7.28 -15.55 6.36
C VAL A 48 8.10 -14.31 6.03
N GLY A 49 9.29 -14.16 6.60
CA GLY A 49 10.20 -13.04 6.31
C GLY A 49 10.49 -12.89 4.81
N PRO A 50 10.98 -13.94 4.11
CA PRO A 50 11.23 -13.88 2.67
C PRO A 50 9.97 -13.55 1.85
N ALA A 51 8.81 -14.11 2.21
CA ALA A 51 7.55 -13.83 1.53
C ALA A 51 7.15 -12.35 1.66
N LEU A 52 7.32 -11.76 2.85
CA LEU A 52 7.09 -10.32 3.07
C LEU A 52 8.05 -9.46 2.24
N THR A 53 9.34 -9.81 2.19
CA THR A 53 10.32 -9.08 1.37
C THR A 53 9.90 -9.03 -0.10
N ILE A 54 9.46 -10.17 -0.66
CA ILE A 54 8.97 -10.24 -2.04
C ILE A 54 7.71 -9.38 -2.21
N ALA A 55 6.77 -9.44 -1.27
CA ALA A 55 5.54 -8.64 -1.34
C ALA A 55 5.84 -7.13 -1.34
N PHE A 56 6.80 -6.67 -0.52
CA PHE A 56 7.22 -5.26 -0.52
C PHE A 56 7.93 -4.85 -1.81
N GLU A 57 8.73 -5.74 -2.40
CA GLU A 57 9.37 -5.49 -3.69
C GLU A 57 8.35 -5.35 -4.83
N VAL A 58 7.35 -6.25 -4.86
CA VAL A 58 6.24 -6.18 -5.82
C VAL A 58 5.46 -4.88 -5.62
N ALA A 59 5.18 -4.51 -4.38
CA ALA A 59 4.44 -3.28 -4.11
C ALA A 59 5.19 -2.01 -4.54
N ARG A 60 6.52 -2.01 -4.40
CA ARG A 60 7.38 -0.95 -4.92
C ARG A 60 7.37 -0.89 -6.44
N ARG A 61 7.45 -2.05 -7.11
CA ARG A 61 7.52 -2.14 -8.58
C ARG A 61 6.19 -1.75 -9.24
N ASP A 62 5.08 -2.29 -8.72
CA ASP A 62 3.79 -2.22 -9.40
C ASP A 62 2.96 -1.00 -8.98
N TYR A 63 3.17 -0.50 -7.75
CA TYR A 63 2.39 0.63 -7.20
C TYR A 63 3.25 1.84 -6.83
N GLY A 64 4.58 1.79 -6.99
CA GLY A 64 5.48 2.88 -6.60
C GLY A 64 5.53 3.14 -5.09
N VAL A 65 5.11 2.16 -4.29
CA VAL A 65 5.04 2.28 -2.82
C VAL A 65 6.32 1.73 -2.20
N ASN A 66 7.07 2.58 -1.49
CA ASN A 66 8.30 2.15 -0.84
C ASN A 66 8.07 1.90 0.66
N PHE A 67 8.56 0.77 1.16
CA PHE A 67 8.41 0.39 2.56
C PHE A 67 9.79 0.39 3.26
N ASP A 68 9.94 1.21 4.31
CA ASP A 68 11.05 1.10 5.28
C ASP A 68 10.62 0.10 6.36
N VAL A 69 11.02 -1.16 6.17
CA VAL A 69 10.58 -2.28 7.00
C VAL A 69 11.59 -2.54 8.12
N ARG A 70 11.08 -2.63 9.34
CA ARG A 70 11.85 -3.02 10.53
C ARG A 70 11.33 -4.33 11.07
N TYR A 71 12.12 -5.39 10.91
CA TYR A 71 11.84 -6.70 11.48
C TYR A 71 12.32 -6.73 12.92
N ASN A 72 11.38 -6.97 13.84
CA ASN A 72 11.69 -7.21 15.23
C ASN A 72 11.33 -8.66 15.56
N THR A 73 12.27 -9.35 16.20
CA THR A 73 12.04 -10.69 16.70
C THR A 73 11.27 -10.61 18.01
N TYR A 74 10.19 -11.36 18.13
CA TYR A 74 9.41 -11.49 19.34
C TYR A 74 9.56 -12.88 19.93
N THR A 75 9.81 -12.94 21.23
CA THR A 75 10.03 -14.18 21.99
C THR A 75 8.88 -14.50 22.95
N GLY A 76 7.81 -13.68 22.96
CA GLY A 76 6.64 -13.90 23.82
C GLY A 76 5.58 -14.79 23.18
N HIS A 77 4.46 -14.96 23.90
CA HIS A 77 3.33 -15.74 23.39
C HIS A 77 2.55 -14.91 22.36
N CYS A 78 2.46 -15.40 21.12
CA CYS A 78 1.54 -14.87 20.12
C CYS A 78 0.26 -15.73 20.14
N PRO A 79 -0.77 -15.37 20.92
CA PRO A 79 -2.00 -16.14 20.92
C PRO A 79 -2.62 -16.04 19.53
N LYS A 80 -2.94 -17.19 18.92
CA LYS A 80 -3.85 -17.19 17.76
C LYS A 80 -5.11 -16.49 18.22
N GLN A 81 -5.47 -15.39 17.56
CA GLN A 81 -6.76 -14.75 17.79
C GLN A 81 -7.83 -15.82 17.57
N ALA A 82 -8.52 -16.21 18.63
CA ALA A 82 -9.71 -17.02 18.51
C ALA A 82 -10.72 -16.11 17.79
N THR A 83 -11.19 -16.57 16.64
CA THR A 83 -12.32 -15.94 15.95
C THR A 83 -13.44 -15.77 16.98
N ILE A 84 -13.81 -14.51 17.26
CA ILE A 84 -14.95 -14.19 18.12
C ILE A 84 -16.22 -14.30 17.27
#